data_AF-A0A957SB49-F1
#
_entry.id   AF-A0A957SB49-F1
#
_cell.length_a   1.000
_cell.length_b   1.000
_cell.length_c   1.000
_cell.angle_alpha   90.00
_cell.angle_beta   90.00
_cell.angle_gamma   90.00
#
_symmetry.space_group_name_H-M   'P 1'
#
loop_
_entity.id
_entity.type
_entity.pdbx_description
1 polymer ?
#
loop_
_entity_poly.entity_id
_entity_poly.type
_entity_poly.pdbx_seq_one_letter_code
_entity_poly.pdbx_strand_id
1 'polypeptide(L)' 'MAEALKNQPIATNVGVNTVELSDGRIVVSDVNPSSPAAEAGWTLGTEIIAVDGVPVA' A
#
# COMPACT_ATOMS: atom_id res chain seq x y z
N MET A 1 24.26 -16.25 4.38
CA MET A 1 23.21 -15.27 4.74
C MET A 1 22.79 -14.38 3.57
N ALA A 2 23.70 -13.93 2.69
CA ALA A 2 23.37 -13.06 1.55
C ALA A 2 22.46 -13.69 0.46
N GLU A 3 22.48 -15.02 0.32
CA GLU A 3 21.66 -15.75 -0.66
C GLU A 3 20.16 -15.74 -0.33
N ALA A 4 19.79 -15.71 0.96
CA ALA A 4 18.41 -15.78 1.40
C ALA A 4 17.60 -14.54 0.95
N LEU A 5 18.22 -13.37 0.89
CA LEU A 5 17.57 -12.13 0.46
C LEU A 5 17.34 -12.06 -1.06
N LYS A 6 18.15 -12.76 -1.86
CA LYS A 6 18.02 -12.75 -3.34
C LYS A 6 16.78 -13.48 -3.85
N ASN A 7 16.29 -14.44 -3.07
CA ASN A 7 15.18 -15.32 -3.46
C ASN A 7 13.90 -15.02 -2.69
N GLN A 8 13.89 -14.02 -1.80
CA GLN A 8 12.64 -13.52 -1.28
C GLN A 8 11.93 -12.79 -2.42
N PRO A 9 10.63 -13.03 -2.65
CA PRO A 9 9.87 -12.18 -3.54
C PRO A 9 10.09 -10.76 -3.04
N ILE A 10 10.68 -9.90 -3.88
CA ILE A 10 10.70 -8.47 -3.64
C ILE A 10 9.24 -8.13 -3.44
N ALA A 11 8.85 -7.80 -2.21
CA ALA A 11 7.50 -7.41 -1.89
C ALA A 11 7.21 -6.15 -2.72
N THR A 12 6.68 -6.37 -3.91
CA THR A 12 6.40 -5.31 -4.86
C THR A 12 5.14 -4.68 -4.33
N ASN A 13 5.32 -3.54 -3.68
CA ASN A 13 4.26 -2.76 -3.08
C ASN A 13 4.32 -1.35 -3.66
N VAL A 14 3.20 -0.65 -3.60
CA VAL A 14 3.08 0.72 -4.13
C VAL A 14 3.67 1.78 -3.19
N GLY A 15 4.21 1.38 -2.04
CA GLY A 15 4.91 2.26 -1.09
C GLY A 15 4.02 2.92 -0.04
N VAL A 16 2.99 2.21 0.43
CA VAL A 16 2.12 2.70 1.51
C VAL A 16 1.93 1.65 2.60
N ASN A 17 1.68 2.14 3.81
CA ASN A 17 1.03 1.36 4.86
C ASN A 17 -0.46 1.69 4.91
N THR A 18 -1.27 0.70 5.28
CA THR A 18 -2.72 0.87 5.47
C THR A 18 -3.14 0.47 6.87
N VAL A 19 -4.28 1.01 7.30
CA VAL A 19 -5.02 0.55 8.47
C VAL A 19 -6.47 0.32 8.09
N GLU A 20 -7.08 -0.70 8.69
CA GLU A 20 -8.53 -0.90 8.64
C GLU A 20 -9.16 -0.15 9.82
N LEU A 21 -10.15 0.69 9.54
CA LEU A 21 -10.88 1.44 10.55
C LEU A 21 -12.03 0.60 11.13
N SER A 22 -12.58 1.02 12.26
CA SER A 22 -13.70 0.32 12.91
C SER A 22 -15.00 0.28 12.08
N ASP A 23 -15.11 1.12 11.05
CA ASP A 23 -16.22 1.16 10.11
C ASP A 23 -15.97 0.32 8.83
N GLY A 24 -14.86 -0.45 8.81
CA GLY A 24 -14.49 -1.36 7.71
C GLY A 24 -13.70 -0.70 6.57
N ARG A 25 -13.45 0.61 6.62
CA ARG A 25 -12.70 1.30 5.57
C ARG A 25 -11.20 1.03 5.68
N ILE A 26 -10.56 0.84 4.53
CA ILE A 26 -9.10 0.71 4.42
C ILE A 26 -8.53 2.07 4.03
N VAL A 27 -7.70 2.65 4.90
CA VAL A 27 -7.10 3.98 4.68
C VAL A 27 -5.58 3.93 4.73
N VAL A 28 -4.95 4.74 3.89
CA VAL A 28 -3.50 4.96 3.88
C VAL A 28 -3.06 5.68 5.15
N SER A 29 -2.17 5.06 5.93
CA SER A 29 -1.65 5.58 7.19
C SER A 29 -0.24 6.16 7.08
N ASP A 30 0.52 5.76 6.06
CA ASP A 30 1.84 6.32 5.76
C ASP A 30 2.15 6.14 4.26
N VAL A 31 2.88 7.09 3.68
CA VAL A 31 3.28 7.08 2.26
C VAL A 31 4.78 7.31 2.17
N ASN A 32 5.49 6.39 1.52
CA ASN A 32 6.88 6.60 1.15
C ASN A 32 6.96 7.69 0.05
N PRO A 33 7.66 8.81 0.27
CA PRO A 33 7.69 9.94 -0.68
C PRO A 33 8.25 9.61 -2.07
N SER A 34 9.09 8.57 -2.20
CA SER A 34 9.70 8.15 -3.47
C SER A 34 8.98 6.95 -4.11
N SER A 35 7.71 6.76 -3.78
CA SER A 35 6.93 5.59 -4.20
C SER A 35 5.97 5.86 -5.35
N PRO A 36 5.54 4.81 -6.09
CA PRO A 36 4.49 4.93 -7.09
C PRO A 36 3.19 5.53 -6.53
N ALA A 37 2.81 5.22 -5.29
CA ALA A 37 1.62 5.80 -4.67
C ALA A 37 1.77 7.32 -4.49
N ALA A 38 2.94 7.81 -4.07
CA ALA A 38 3.21 9.24 -3.95
C ALA A 38 3.16 9.94 -5.31
N GLU A 39 3.76 9.33 -6.35
CA GLU A 39 3.70 9.83 -7.73
C GLU A 39 2.26 9.88 -8.28
N ALA A 40 1.42 8.91 -7.89
CA ALA A 40 -0.01 8.88 -8.20
C ALA A 40 -0.83 9.88 -7.36
N GLY A 41 -0.21 10.61 -6.44
CA GLY A 41 -0.85 11.63 -5.61
C GLY A 41 -1.57 11.10 -4.38
N TRP A 42 -1.30 9.85 -3.95
CA TRP A 42 -1.85 9.34 -2.70
C TRP A 42 -1.25 10.08 -1.51
N THR A 43 -2.09 10.37 -0.53
CA THR A 43 -1.70 11.05 0.72
C THR A 43 -2.24 10.29 1.94
N LEU A 44 -1.79 10.68 3.13
CA LEU A 44 -2.40 10.26 4.40
C LEU A 44 -3.93 10.42 4.33
N GLY A 45 -4.67 9.37 4.70
CA GLY A 45 -6.13 9.36 4.67
C GLY A 45 -6.76 9.02 3.33
N THR A 46 -5.97 8.75 2.28
CA THR A 46 -6.49 8.18 1.02
C THR A 46 -7.20 6.87 1.31
N GLU A 47 -8.46 6.77 0.91
CA GLU A 47 -9.26 5.56 1.09
C GLU A 47 -9.07 4.61 -0.10
N ILE A 48 -8.80 3.35 0.19
CA ILE A 48 -8.75 2.28 -0.79
C ILE A 48 -10.15 1.69 -0.87
N ILE A 49 -10.85 1.91 -1.99
CA ILE A 49 -12.21 1.41 -2.21
C ILE A 49 -12.26 0.18 -3.14
N ALA A 50 -11.23 -0.01 -3.98
CA ALA A 50 -11.12 -1.12 -4.90
C ALA A 50 -9.66 -1.32 -5.35
N VAL A 51 -9.32 -2.54 -5.80
CA VAL A 51 -8.08 -2.88 -6.50
C VAL A 51 -8.44 -3.55 -7.81
N ASP A 52 -7.94 -3.03 -8.94
CA ASP A 52 -8.28 -3.52 -10.28
C ASP A 52 -9.79 -3.61 -10.54
N GLY A 53 -10.55 -2.66 -9.96
CA GLY A 53 -12.01 -2.61 -10.06
C GLY A 53 -12.76 -3.59 -9.15
N VAL A 54 -12.06 -4.41 -8.37
CA VAL A 54 -12.65 -5.31 -7.37
C VAL A 54 -12.77 -4.56 -6.04
N PRO A 55 -13.99 -4.39 -5.48
CA PRO A 55 -14.18 -3.74 -4.19
C PRO A 55 -13.42 -4.44 -3.06
N VAL A 56 -12.94 -3.66 -2.08
CA VAL A 56 -12.25 -4.19 -0.89
C VAL A 56 -13.13 -4.31 0.36
N ALA A 57 -14.38 -3.86 0.26
CA ALA A 57 -15.43 -3.98 1.27
C ALA A 57 -16.67 -4.67 0.68
#